data_AF-A0AA43IKL2-F1
#
_entry.id   AF-A0AA43IKL2-F1
#
_cell.length_a   1.000
_cell.length_b   1.000
_cell.length_c   1.000
_cell.angle_alpha   90.00
_cell.angle_beta   90.00
_cell.angle_gamma   90.00
#
_symmetry.space_group_name_H-M   'P 1'
#
loop_
_entity.id
_entity.type
_entity.pdbx_description
1 polymer ?
#
loop_
_entity_poly.entity_id
_entity_poly.type
_entity_poly.pdbx_seq_one_letter_code
_entity_poly.pdbx_strand_id
1 'polypeptide(L)'
;MKSTTTTSGRILLLMLKKLFFNAKVILFIIPVIMTMGIPSFAQQPLRDAFPFDDFTIREEMIPMRDGVRLYTIILSPKNIKQALPMMLERTPYNAANTIGGPTANMDVVLGNKYIGDTFIYVFQDIRGRFKSEGENLLYRVPRGNFNK
;
A
#
# COMPACT_ATOMS: atom_id res chain seq x y z
N MET A 1 -60.63 16.12 46.20
CA MET A 1 -59.19 16.36 45.97
C MET A 1 -58.79 15.69 44.66
N LYS A 2 -58.55 16.46 43.59
CA LYS A 2 -58.27 15.95 42.24
C LYS A 2 -56.79 15.62 42.06
N SER A 3 -56.57 14.52 41.35
CA SER A 3 -55.34 13.78 41.07
C SER A 3 -54.22 14.58 40.39
N THR A 4 -53.00 14.45 40.91
CA THR A 4 -51.76 14.95 40.31
C THR A 4 -50.77 13.80 40.06
N THR A 5 -51.09 12.87 39.17
CA THR A 5 -50.21 11.73 38.82
C THR A 5 -50.13 11.44 37.31
N THR A 6 -50.28 12.45 36.44
CA THR A 6 -50.32 12.22 34.98
C THR A 6 -49.13 12.80 34.19
N THR A 7 -48.27 13.63 34.80
CA THR A 7 -47.21 14.35 34.04
C THR A 7 -45.88 13.58 33.92
N SER A 8 -45.50 12.77 34.92
CA SER A 8 -44.19 12.09 34.95
C SER A 8 -44.07 10.93 33.94
N GLY A 9 -45.15 10.16 33.74
CA GLY A 9 -45.15 9.03 32.80
C GLY A 9 -45.07 9.42 31.32
N ARG A 10 -45.58 10.61 30.96
CA ARG A 10 -45.52 11.12 29.57
C ARG A 10 -44.12 11.56 29.18
N ILE A 11 -43.35 12.14 30.11
CA ILE A 11 -41.97 12.56 29.89
C ILE A 11 -41.06 11.33 29.76
N LEU A 12 -41.22 10.33 30.63
CA LEU A 12 -40.48 9.07 30.53
C LEU A 12 -40.77 8.33 29.21
N LEU A 13 -42.03 8.29 28.78
CA LEU A 13 -42.44 7.69 27.49
C LEU A 13 -41.88 8.47 26.28
N LEU A 14 -41.78 9.80 26.36
CA LEU A 14 -41.15 10.65 25.34
C LEU A 14 -39.63 10.42 25.26
N MET A 15 -38.95 10.26 26.40
CA MET A 15 -37.51 9.97 26.44
C MET A 15 -37.21 8.56 25.92
N LEU A 16 -38.02 7.56 26.28
CA LEU A 16 -37.89 6.20 25.77
C LEU A 16 -38.11 6.17 24.25
N LYS A 17 -39.15 6.85 23.75
CA LYS A 17 -39.42 6.98 22.31
C LYS A 17 -38.27 7.67 21.56
N LYS A 18 -37.65 8.72 22.12
CA LYS A 18 -36.45 9.36 21.54
C LYS A 18 -35.25 8.42 21.48
N LEU A 19 -35.03 7.61 22.51
CA LEU A 19 -33.96 6.63 22.55
C LEU A 19 -34.14 5.56 21.45
N PHE A 20 -35.37 5.04 21.30
CA PHE A 20 -35.70 4.09 20.24
C PHE A 20 -35.71 4.72 18.83
N PHE A 21 -36.03 6.01 18.70
CA PHE A 21 -35.96 6.75 17.43
C PHE A 21 -34.51 6.90 16.97
N ASN A 22 -33.61 7.33 17.85
CA ASN A 22 -32.18 7.48 17.53
C ASN A 22 -31.50 6.13 17.23
N ALA A 23 -31.86 5.06 17.93
CA ALA A 23 -31.34 3.72 17.68
C ALA A 23 -31.77 3.16 16.31
N LYS A 24 -33.02 3.43 15.87
CA LYS A 24 -33.49 3.05 14.52
C LYS A 24 -32.82 3.85 13.40
N VAL A 25 -32.53 5.14 13.64
CA VAL A 25 -31.77 5.97 12.69
C VAL A 25 -30.34 5.44 12.52
N ILE A 26 -29.69 5.03 13.62
CA ILE A 26 -28.35 4.43 13.58
C ILE A 26 -28.38 3.07 12.86
N LEU A 27 -29.38 2.23 13.13
CA LEU A 27 -29.54 0.93 12.47
C LEU A 27 -29.83 1.04 10.96
N PHE A 28 -30.41 2.16 10.50
CA PHE A 28 -30.67 2.42 9.09
C PHE A 28 -29.48 3.04 8.34
N ILE A 29 -28.58 3.76 9.03
CA ILE A 29 -27.39 4.40 8.41
C ILE A 29 -26.25 3.39 8.15
N ILE A 30 -26.08 2.40 9.02
CA ILE A 30 -25.01 1.39 8.90
C ILE A 30 -25.04 0.61 7.57
N PRO A 31 -26.18 0.09 7.07
CA PRO A 31 -26.20 -0.61 5.79
C PRO A 31 -25.97 0.32 4.59
N VAL A 32 -26.33 1.61 4.69
CA VAL A 32 -26.09 2.60 3.61
C VAL A 32 -24.60 2.86 3.43
N ILE A 33 -23.85 2.97 4.54
CA ILE A 33 -22.40 3.15 4.51
C ILE A 33 -21.71 1.87 3.98
N MET A 34 -22.27 0.69 4.25
CA MET A 34 -21.69 -0.59 3.80
C MET A 34 -21.88 -0.84 2.28
N THR A 35 -22.88 -0.22 1.65
CA THR A 35 -23.08 -0.27 0.18
C THR A 35 -22.24 0.75 -0.60
N MET A 36 -21.70 1.78 0.07
CA MET A 36 -20.74 2.69 -0.55
C MET A 36 -19.39 1.98 -0.62
N GLY A 37 -19.13 1.33 -1.75
CA GLY A 37 -17.91 0.57 -2.01
C GLY A 37 -16.67 1.38 -1.63
N ILE A 38 -15.80 0.76 -0.84
CA ILE A 38 -14.48 1.30 -0.51
C ILE A 38 -13.77 1.53 -1.84
N PRO A 39 -13.36 2.77 -2.19
CA PRO A 39 -12.57 2.97 -3.39
C PRO A 39 -11.31 2.14 -3.24
N SER A 40 -11.14 1.17 -4.15
CA SER A 40 -9.92 0.39 -4.24
C SER A 40 -8.79 1.38 -4.49
N PHE A 41 -7.88 1.54 -3.52
CA PHE A 41 -6.69 2.37 -3.69
C PHE A 41 -5.84 1.79 -4.82
N ALA A 42 -6.05 2.29 -6.04
CA ALA A 42 -5.03 2.18 -7.07
C ALA A 42 -3.85 3.02 -6.58
N GLN A 43 -2.66 2.42 -6.49
CA GLN A 43 -1.46 3.14 -6.10
C GLN A 43 -1.19 4.25 -7.12
N GLN A 44 -1.09 5.48 -6.60
CA GLN A 44 -0.65 6.61 -7.38
C GLN A 44 0.84 6.43 -7.70
N PRO A 45 1.26 6.56 -8.96
CA PRO A 45 2.68 6.50 -9.31
C PRO A 45 3.40 7.74 -8.76
N LEU A 46 4.62 7.54 -8.25
CA LEU A 46 5.46 8.60 -7.66
C LEU A 46 6.16 9.49 -8.69
N ARG A 47 6.10 9.12 -9.98
CA ARG A 47 6.51 9.92 -11.13
C ARG A 47 5.38 9.94 -12.14
N ASP A 48 5.09 11.13 -12.69
CA ASP A 48 4.21 11.26 -13.85
C ASP A 48 4.82 10.47 -15.01
N ALA A 49 4.10 9.45 -15.49
CA ALA A 49 4.52 8.72 -16.67
C ALA A 49 4.56 9.72 -17.83
N PHE A 50 5.74 10.04 -18.35
CA PHE A 50 5.81 10.91 -19.50
C PHE A 50 5.19 10.17 -20.69
N PRO A 51 4.48 10.86 -21.59
CA PRO A 51 3.86 10.25 -22.77
C PRO A 51 4.85 9.43 -23.62
N PHE A 52 6.13 9.81 -23.57
CA PHE A 52 7.22 9.21 -24.33
C PHE A 52 8.02 8.13 -23.57
N ASP A 53 7.69 7.84 -22.30
CA ASP A 53 8.37 6.75 -21.57
C ASP A 53 8.06 5.41 -22.25
N ASP A 54 9.06 4.57 -22.51
CA ASP A 54 8.87 3.20 -23.03
C ASP A 54 8.41 2.19 -21.94
N PHE A 55 8.40 2.65 -20.69
CA PHE A 55 8.14 1.84 -19.50
C PHE A 55 7.21 2.51 -18.48
N THR A 56 6.75 1.71 -17.52
CA THR A 56 5.96 2.13 -16.36
C THR A 56 6.73 1.83 -15.09
N ILE A 57 6.57 2.72 -14.11
CA ILE A 57 7.19 2.62 -12.78
C ILE A 57 6.08 2.38 -11.77
N ARG A 58 6.24 1.34 -10.96
CA ARG A 58 5.36 1.06 -9.81
C ARG A 58 6.20 0.94 -8.55
N GLU A 59 5.82 1.66 -7.51
CA GLU A 59 6.44 1.56 -6.19
C GLU A 59 5.52 0.81 -5.23
N GLU A 60 6.10 -0.11 -4.49
CA GLU A 60 5.37 -1.09 -3.67
C GLU A 60 6.05 -1.32 -2.33
N MET A 61 5.23 -1.44 -1.28
CA MET A 61 5.68 -1.86 0.05
C MET A 61 5.31 -3.31 0.26
N ILE A 62 6.23 -4.23 -0.06
CA ILE A 62 5.97 -5.67 -0.05
C ILE A 62 6.09 -6.21 1.39
N PRO A 63 5.00 -6.76 1.98
CA PRO A 63 5.05 -7.32 3.32
C PRO A 63 5.82 -8.64 3.35
N MET A 64 6.73 -8.77 4.31
CA MET A 64 7.49 -9.98 4.58
C MET A 64 6.78 -10.86 5.61
N ARG A 65 7.26 -12.11 5.76
CA ARG A 65 6.73 -13.11 6.70
C ARG A 65 6.67 -12.66 8.17
N ASP A 66 7.49 -11.68 8.54
CA ASP A 66 7.62 -11.14 9.89
C ASP A 66 6.89 -9.79 10.06
N GLY A 67 6.03 -9.42 9.10
CA GLY A 67 5.21 -8.22 9.13
C GLY A 67 5.90 -6.94 8.67
N VAL A 68 7.23 -6.96 8.52
CA VAL A 68 8.01 -5.82 8.02
C VAL A 68 7.81 -5.65 6.51
N ARG A 69 7.67 -4.41 6.04
CA ARG A 69 7.50 -4.12 4.61
C ARG A 69 8.79 -3.64 3.95
N LEU A 70 9.10 -4.19 2.78
CA LEU A 70 10.25 -3.77 1.98
C LEU A 70 9.82 -2.93 0.79
N TYR A 71 10.50 -1.80 0.64
CA TYR A 71 10.31 -0.90 -0.48
C TYR A 71 10.87 -1.52 -1.76
N THR A 72 10.03 -1.54 -2.80
CA THR A 72 10.30 -2.20 -4.07
C THR A 72 9.83 -1.30 -5.21
N ILE A 73 10.66 -1.17 -6.24
CA ILE A 73 10.36 -0.49 -7.49
C ILE A 73 10.28 -1.54 -8.59
N ILE A 74 9.21 -1.51 -9.36
CA ILE A 74 8.93 -2.41 -10.46
C ILE A 74 8.90 -1.57 -11.74
N LEU A 75 9.80 -1.89 -12.66
CA LEU A 75 9.92 -1.28 -13.97
C LEU A 75 9.39 -2.27 -15.01
N SER A 76 8.26 -1.92 -15.63
CA SER A 76 7.56 -2.78 -16.59
C SER A 76 7.47 -2.09 -17.94
N PRO A 77 7.92 -2.72 -19.04
CA PRO A 77 7.75 -2.17 -20.40
C PRO A 77 6.27 -1.89 -20.71
N LYS A 78 5.95 -0.84 -21.49
CA LYS A 78 4.55 -0.50 -21.84
C LYS A 78 3.94 -1.45 -22.87
N ASN A 79 4.74 -1.94 -23.81
CA ASN A 79 4.26 -2.70 -24.98
C ASN A 79 4.44 -4.22 -24.82
N ILE A 80 3.96 -4.77 -23.71
CA ILE A 80 4.10 -6.20 -23.39
C ILE A 80 3.13 -7.02 -24.25
N LYS A 81 3.67 -7.80 -25.20
CA LYS A 81 2.89 -8.70 -26.07
C LYS A 81 2.66 -10.08 -25.46
N GLN A 82 3.51 -10.49 -24.51
CA GLN A 82 3.55 -11.82 -23.91
C GLN A 82 4.05 -11.71 -22.46
N ALA A 83 3.76 -12.69 -21.60
CA ALA A 83 4.27 -12.69 -20.23
C ALA A 83 5.81 -12.66 -20.23
N LEU A 84 6.39 -11.65 -19.58
CA LEU A 84 7.84 -11.49 -19.48
C LEU A 84 8.38 -12.08 -18.17
N PRO A 85 9.60 -12.65 -18.18
CA PRO A 85 10.30 -12.99 -16.95
C PRO A 85 10.64 -11.74 -16.13
N MET A 86 10.79 -11.93 -14.82
CA MET A 86 11.20 -10.86 -13.90
C MET A 86 12.65 -11.03 -13.45
N MET A 87 13.39 -9.92 -13.40
CA MET A 87 14.72 -9.87 -12.81
C MET A 87 14.67 -9.03 -11.53
N LEU A 88 14.96 -9.68 -10.40
CA LEU A 88 14.94 -9.06 -9.07
C LEU A 88 16.36 -8.79 -8.60
N GLU A 89 16.65 -7.53 -8.30
CA GLU A 89 17.86 -7.10 -7.60
C GLU A 89 17.49 -6.55 -6.22
N ARG A 90 18.15 -7.05 -5.19
CA ARG A 90 18.01 -6.54 -3.81
C ARG A 90 19.26 -5.75 -3.45
N THR A 91 19.11 -4.46 -3.17
CA THR A 91 20.23 -3.53 -3.03
C THR A 91 20.26 -2.84 -1.67
N PRO A 92 21.45 -2.65 -1.06
CA PRO A 92 21.66 -1.78 0.10
C PRO A 92 21.98 -0.33 -0.30
N TYR A 93 21.77 0.06 -1.57
CA TYR A 93 22.23 1.32 -2.17
C TYR A 93 21.12 2.20 -2.77
N ASN A 94 19.89 2.12 -2.24
CA ASN A 94 18.71 2.92 -2.59
C ASN A 94 18.11 2.53 -3.94
N ALA A 95 17.08 1.69 -3.91
CA ALA A 95 16.33 1.31 -5.09
C ALA A 95 15.75 2.54 -5.83
N ALA A 96 15.41 3.62 -5.11
CA ALA A 96 14.91 4.86 -5.72
C ALA A 96 15.93 5.59 -6.61
N ASN A 97 17.23 5.32 -6.44
CA ASN A 97 18.25 5.93 -7.30
C ASN A 97 18.18 5.37 -8.73
N THR A 98 17.61 4.18 -8.94
CA THR A 98 17.47 3.61 -10.28
C THR A 98 16.63 4.50 -11.19
N ILE A 99 15.67 5.25 -10.65
CA ILE A 99 14.75 6.11 -11.42
C ILE A 99 15.15 7.60 -11.41
N GLY A 100 16.35 7.94 -10.93
CA GLY A 100 16.77 9.32 -10.67
C GLY A 100 17.12 10.18 -11.89
N GLY A 101 17.20 9.60 -13.09
CA GLY A 101 17.55 10.33 -14.33
C GLY A 101 16.33 10.94 -15.03
N PRO A 102 16.45 12.13 -15.66
CA PRO A 102 15.37 12.81 -16.39
C PRO A 102 15.08 12.18 -17.77
N THR A 103 15.35 10.88 -17.94
CA THR A 103 15.23 10.18 -19.22
C THR A 103 13.94 9.37 -19.30
N ALA A 104 13.44 9.23 -20.53
CA ALA A 104 12.27 8.44 -20.89
C ALA A 104 12.63 7.03 -21.41
N ASN A 105 13.90 6.76 -21.66
CA ASN A 105 14.37 5.48 -22.20
C ASN A 105 14.82 4.54 -21.09
N MET A 106 14.23 3.34 -21.01
CA MET A 106 14.57 2.31 -20.02
C MET A 106 16.06 1.92 -20.07
N ASP A 107 16.65 1.81 -21.26
CA ASP A 107 18.06 1.43 -21.43
C ASP A 107 19.03 2.44 -20.78
N VAL A 108 18.65 3.72 -20.74
CA VAL A 108 19.45 4.77 -20.10
C VAL A 108 19.27 4.75 -18.59
N VAL A 109 18.06 4.43 -18.11
CA VAL A 109 17.72 4.30 -16.68
C VAL A 109 18.45 3.11 -16.06
N LEU A 110 18.45 1.98 -16.76
CA LEU A 110 19.07 0.75 -16.31
C LEU A 110 20.58 0.71 -16.60
N GLY A 111 21.01 1.29 -17.73
CA GLY A 111 22.36 1.19 -18.25
C GLY A 111 22.62 -0.12 -19.01
N ASN A 112 23.76 -0.19 -19.68
CA ASN A 112 24.16 -1.28 -20.59
C ASN A 112 24.26 -2.68 -19.96
N LYS A 113 24.12 -2.79 -18.63
CA LYS A 113 24.13 -4.06 -17.90
C LYS A 113 22.83 -4.85 -18.07
N TYR A 114 21.75 -4.18 -18.48
CA TYR A 114 20.42 -4.75 -18.56
C TYR A 114 19.95 -4.83 -20.02
N ILE A 115 19.05 -5.78 -20.30
CA ILE A 115 18.61 -6.14 -21.66
C ILE A 115 17.20 -5.57 -21.88
N GLY A 116 17.10 -4.24 -21.99
CA GLY A 116 15.89 -3.46 -22.35
C GLY A 116 14.53 -4.11 -22.07
N ASP A 117 13.64 -4.11 -23.06
CA ASP A 117 12.23 -4.51 -22.94
C ASP A 117 11.97 -6.03 -22.78
N THR A 118 13.00 -6.83 -22.53
CA THR A 118 12.88 -8.31 -22.46
C THR A 118 12.47 -8.79 -21.08
N PHE A 119 12.70 -7.99 -20.04
CA PHE A 119 12.45 -8.35 -18.64
C PHE A 119 11.65 -7.27 -17.92
N ILE A 120 10.92 -7.68 -16.89
CA ILE A 120 10.45 -6.77 -15.85
C ILE A 120 11.57 -6.64 -14.82
N TYR A 121 12.06 -5.42 -14.60
CA TYR A 121 13.11 -5.17 -13.61
C TYR A 121 12.51 -4.78 -12.27
N VAL A 122 12.97 -5.43 -11.22
CA VAL A 122 12.50 -5.18 -9.87
C VAL A 122 13.70 -4.85 -8.99
N PHE A 123 13.70 -3.64 -8.44
CA PHE A 123 14.73 -3.18 -7.51
C PHE A 123 14.11 -3.07 -6.13
N GLN A 124 14.65 -3.80 -5.16
CA GLN A 124 14.14 -3.80 -3.80
C GLN A 124 15.22 -3.36 -2.83
N ASP A 125 14.89 -2.43 -1.94
CA ASP A 125 15.75 -2.07 -0.83
C ASP A 125 15.78 -3.21 0.19
N ILE A 126 16.98 -3.59 0.62
CA ILE A 126 17.09 -4.57 1.71
C ILE A 126 16.52 -4.00 3.02
N ARG A 127 16.24 -4.90 3.95
CA ARG A 127 15.68 -4.56 5.27
C ARG A 127 16.49 -3.49 6.00
N GLY A 128 15.79 -2.53 6.60
CA GLY A 128 16.36 -1.44 7.38
C GLY A 128 17.24 -0.47 6.56
N ARG A 129 17.08 -0.45 5.23
CA ARG A 129 17.77 0.50 4.35
C ARG A 129 16.75 1.38 3.64
N PHE A 130 17.05 2.67 3.56
CA PHE A 130 16.25 3.69 2.88
C PHE A 130 14.77 3.64 3.25
N LYS A 131 13.90 3.34 2.28
CA LYS A 131 12.45 3.29 2.47
C LYS A 131 11.95 1.93 3.01
N SER A 132 12.80 0.91 3.07
CA SER A 132 12.45 -0.39 3.64
C SER A 132 12.44 -0.36 5.16
N GLU A 133 11.40 -0.95 5.74
CA GLU A 133 11.23 -1.06 7.19
C GLU A 133 12.21 -2.09 7.80
N GLY A 134 12.25 -2.13 9.14
CA GLY A 134 13.02 -3.09 9.93
C GLY A 134 14.45 -2.64 10.27
N GLU A 135 15.23 -3.55 10.84
CA GLU A 135 16.61 -3.28 11.28
C GLU A 135 17.64 -3.76 10.26
N ASN A 136 18.63 -2.91 9.96
CA ASN A 136 19.74 -3.25 9.07
C ASN A 136 20.92 -3.85 9.86
N LEU A 137 21.25 -5.10 9.56
CA LEU A 137 22.34 -5.83 10.20
C LEU A 137 23.41 -6.18 9.15
N LEU A 138 24.46 -5.37 9.05
CA LEU A 138 25.53 -5.53 8.06
C LEU A 138 26.36 -6.82 8.28
N TYR A 139 26.49 -7.26 9.52
CA TYR A 139 27.27 -8.45 9.89
C TYR A 139 26.45 -9.36 10.79
N ARG A 140 25.46 -10.03 10.22
CA ARG A 140 24.75 -11.08 10.96
C ARG A 140 25.71 -12.26 11.16
N VAL A 141 26.12 -12.48 12.41
CA VAL A 141 26.83 -13.71 12.79
C VAL A 141 26.05 -14.92 12.28
N PRO A 142 26.70 -15.89 11.60
CA PRO A 142 26.05 -17.12 11.18
C PRO A 142 25.45 -17.81 12.41
N ARG A 143 24.12 -17.92 12.44
CA ARG A 143 23.43 -18.67 13.48
C ARG A 143 23.38 -20.13 13.06
N GLY A 144 23.95 -20.99 13.88
CA GLY A 144 23.98 -22.43 13.68
C GLY A 144 24.05 -23.15 15.01
N ASN A 145 24.05 -24.48 15.00
CA ASN A 145 24.04 -25.27 16.24
C ASN A 145 25.22 -24.95 17.18
N PHE A 146 26.34 -24.49 16.64
CA PHE A 146 27.58 -24.15 17.36
C PHE A 146 27.75 -22.65 17.64
N ASN A 147 26.81 -21.80 17.21
CA ASN A 147 26.83 -20.36 17.44
C ASN A 147 25.39 -19.88 17.69
N LYS A 148 24.92 -20.14 18.91
CA LYS A 148 23.59 -19.76 19.40
C LYS A 148 23.65 -18.44 20.13
#